data_AF-A0A961FK12-F1
#
_entry.id   AF-A0A961FK12-F1
#
_cell.length_a   1.000
_cell.length_b   1.000
_cell.length_c   1.000
_cell.angle_alpha   90.00
_cell.angle_beta   90.00
_cell.angle_gamma   90.00
#
_symmetry.space_group_name_H-M   'P 1'
#
loop_
_entity.id
_entity.type
_entity.pdbx_description
1 polymer ?
#
loop_
_entity_poly.entity_id
_entity_poly.type
_entity_poly.pdbx_seq_one_letter_code
_entity_poly.pdbx_strand_id
1 'polypeptide(L)'
;MDLTVDQLAERVTQWCAQHRVVPANGQVATETQPRTLRYYRTMGLLDAPTAGGGQGYGERHFLQACAVRVLQAEGLPLSRIQALLFGRSDDELRQTVESAVSGETRLPDVAAAPVVQPETWQTFPISPELMLVSRRPGLRLTPAQLSAIQSILESSST
;
A
#
# COMPACT_ATOMS: atom_id res chain seq x y z
N MET A 1 -13.16 7.61 -2.58
CA MET A 1 -13.07 8.54 -1.42
C MET A 1 -11.74 9.26 -1.53
N ASP A 2 -11.74 10.57 -1.30
CA ASP A 2 -10.54 11.41 -1.40
C ASP A 2 -10.43 12.20 -0.10
N LEU A 3 -9.56 11.77 0.81
CA LEU A 3 -9.38 12.35 2.13
C LEU A 3 -8.03 13.06 2.23
N THR A 4 -7.99 14.07 3.10
CA THR A 4 -6.73 14.61 3.63
C THR A 4 -6.11 13.61 4.62
N VAL A 5 -4.82 13.77 4.92
CA VAL A 5 -4.18 12.98 6.00
C VAL A 5 -4.85 13.19 7.37
N ASP A 6 -5.38 14.38 7.63
CA ASP A 6 -6.04 14.71 8.90
C ASP A 6 -7.41 14.03 8.98
N GLN A 7 -8.17 14.03 7.88
CA GLN A 7 -9.45 13.32 7.80
C GLN A 7 -9.27 11.81 7.89
N LEU A 8 -8.20 11.26 7.29
CA LEU A 8 -7.86 9.84 7.43
C LEU A 8 -7.54 9.50 8.90
N ALA A 9 -6.72 10.34 9.56
CA ALA A 9 -6.34 10.18 10.96
C ALA A 9 -7.56 10.20 11.90
N GLU A 10 -8.46 11.15 11.68
CA GLU A 10 -9.73 11.26 12.41
C GLU A 10 -10.60 10.01 12.18
N ARG A 11 -10.78 9.60 10.93
CA ARG A 11 -11.60 8.42 10.58
C ARG A 11 -11.07 7.14 11.22
N VAL A 12 -9.75 6.93 11.21
CA VAL A 12 -9.11 5.77 11.86
C VAL A 12 -9.29 5.82 13.38
N THR A 13 -9.16 7.01 13.97
CA THR A 13 -9.37 7.20 15.42
C THR A 13 -10.80 6.89 15.84
N GLN A 14 -11.79 7.41 15.09
CA GLN A 14 -13.21 7.12 15.33
C GLN A 14 -13.51 5.62 15.21
N TRP A 15 -12.97 4.95 14.19
CA TRP A 15 -13.12 3.51 14.01
C TRP A 15 -12.51 2.72 15.19
N CYS A 16 -11.29 3.06 15.61
CA CYS A 16 -10.65 2.40 16.75
C CYS A 16 -11.47 2.56 18.03
N ALA A 17 -12.02 3.75 18.28
CA ALA A 17 -12.88 4.01 19.43
C ALA A 17 -14.17 3.19 19.38
N GLN A 18 -14.84 3.14 18.23
CA GLN A 18 -16.07 2.37 18.03
C GLN A 18 -15.88 0.88 18.27
N HIS A 19 -14.75 0.33 17.82
CA HIS A 19 -14.45 -1.11 17.92
C HIS A 19 -13.55 -1.48 19.09
N ARG A 20 -13.26 -0.53 19.99
CA ARG A 20 -12.41 -0.71 21.19
C ARG A 20 -11.02 -1.30 20.87
N VAL A 21 -10.44 -0.88 19.75
CA VAL A 21 -9.06 -1.23 19.36
C VAL A 21 -8.11 -0.31 20.12
N VAL A 22 -7.50 -0.83 21.18
CA VAL A 22 -6.59 -0.09 22.07
C VAL A 22 -5.22 -0.77 22.04
N PRO A 23 -4.10 -0.01 21.94
CA PRO A 23 -2.76 -0.60 21.97
C PRO A 23 -2.52 -1.43 23.24
N ALA A 24 -1.91 -2.62 23.09
CA ALA A 24 -1.60 -3.50 24.24
C ALA A 24 -0.66 -2.84 25.25
N ASN A 25 0.28 -2.06 24.75
CA ASN A 25 1.33 -1.43 25.54
C ASN A 25 1.18 0.07 25.35
N GLY A 26 1.00 0.84 26.44
CA GLY A 26 0.82 2.30 26.42
C GLY A 26 1.96 3.13 25.78
N GLN A 27 2.90 2.47 25.12
CA GLN A 27 3.94 3.03 24.25
C GLN A 27 3.36 3.63 22.95
N VAL A 28 2.15 3.25 22.55
CA VAL A 28 1.48 3.81 21.37
C VAL A 28 0.31 4.66 21.81
N ALA A 29 0.21 5.87 21.24
CA ALA A 29 -0.93 6.75 21.48
C ALA A 29 -2.25 6.05 21.11
N THR A 30 -3.28 6.28 21.92
CA THR A 30 -4.64 5.78 21.69
C THR A 30 -5.23 6.38 20.42
N GLU A 31 -4.94 7.66 20.16
CA GLU A 31 -5.36 8.39 18.98
C GLU A 31 -4.38 8.21 17.81
N THR A 32 -4.93 8.06 16.61
CA THR A 32 -4.14 8.05 15.38
C THR A 32 -4.02 9.48 14.89
N GLN A 33 -2.84 10.09 15.10
CA GLN A 33 -2.57 11.45 14.64
C GLN A 33 -1.99 11.46 13.20
N PRO A 34 -2.06 12.59 12.48
CA PRO A 34 -1.49 12.74 11.15
C PRO A 34 0.01 12.40 11.10
N ARG A 35 0.75 12.73 12.17
CA ARG A 35 2.18 12.36 12.32
C ARG A 35 2.38 10.84 12.32
N THR A 36 1.47 10.10 12.94
CA THR A 36 1.49 8.63 12.96
C THR A 36 1.32 8.06 11.56
N LEU A 37 0.38 8.57 10.78
CA LEU A 37 0.16 8.13 9.40
C LEU A 37 1.34 8.45 8.49
N ARG A 38 1.95 9.63 8.63
CA ARG A 38 3.19 9.97 7.90
C ARG A 38 4.33 9.03 8.26
N TYR A 39 4.45 8.67 9.54
CA TYR A 39 5.44 7.70 9.99
C TYR A 39 5.18 6.29 9.42
N TYR A 40 3.93 5.83 9.41
CA TYR A 40 3.56 4.57 8.75
C TYR A 40 3.93 4.58 7.27
N ARG A 41 3.70 5.70 6.57
CA ARG A 41 4.13 5.85 5.18
C ARG A 41 5.65 5.74 5.02
N THR A 42 6.44 6.41 5.86
CA THR A 42 7.91 6.30 5.85
C THR A 42 8.38 4.86 6.08
N MET A 43 7.65 4.11 6.92
CA MET A 43 7.93 2.71 7.21
C MET A 43 7.31 1.73 6.19
N GLY A 44 6.67 2.21 5.12
CA GLY A 44 6.04 1.33 4.11
C GLY A 44 4.83 0.53 4.61
N LEU A 45 4.18 0.99 5.69
CA LEU A 45 2.95 0.41 6.25
C LEU A 45 1.68 1.04 5.68
N LEU A 46 1.82 2.19 5.02
CA LEU A 46 0.74 2.96 4.42
C LEU A 46 1.20 3.42 3.04
N ASP A 47 0.36 3.23 2.03
CA ASP A 47 0.67 3.62 0.67
C ASP A 47 0.78 5.15 0.53
N ALA A 48 1.46 5.60 -0.52
CA ALA A 48 1.46 7.01 -0.86
C ALA A 48 0.07 7.42 -1.36
N PRO A 49 -0.39 8.65 -1.02
CA PRO A 49 -1.66 9.13 -1.53
C PRO A 49 -1.71 9.15 -3.05
N THR A 50 -2.90 8.99 -3.61
CA THR A 50 -3.11 9.02 -5.07
C THR A 50 -3.01 10.42 -5.67
N ALA A 51 -3.07 11.46 -4.83
CA ALA A 51 -2.92 12.86 -5.20
C ALA A 51 -1.72 13.50 -4.48
N GLY A 52 -1.22 14.61 -5.04
CA GLY A 52 -0.16 15.40 -4.42
C GLY A 52 -0.65 16.24 -3.24
N GLY A 53 0.28 16.82 -2.47
CA GLY A 53 -0.06 17.83 -1.45
C GLY A 53 -0.74 17.30 -0.18
N GLY A 54 -0.73 15.99 0.06
CA GLY A 54 -1.33 15.40 1.27
C GLY A 54 -2.83 15.11 1.19
N GLN A 55 -3.37 15.11 -0.03
CA GLN A 55 -4.72 14.66 -0.41
C GLN A 55 -4.62 13.29 -1.10
N GLY A 56 -5.72 12.61 -1.42
CA GLY A 56 -5.69 11.34 -2.16
C GLY A 56 -5.73 10.08 -1.29
N TYR A 57 -6.12 10.20 -0.02
CA TYR A 57 -6.27 9.03 0.85
C TYR A 57 -7.65 8.39 0.66
N GLY A 58 -7.70 7.29 -0.08
CA GLY A 58 -8.88 6.44 -0.27
C GLY A 58 -9.02 5.27 0.72
N GLU A 59 -9.94 4.36 0.40
CA GLU A 59 -10.35 3.25 1.27
C GLU A 59 -9.21 2.28 1.61
N ARG A 60 -8.34 1.98 0.66
CA ARG A 60 -7.15 1.14 0.90
C ARG A 60 -6.28 1.68 2.03
N HIS A 61 -6.05 2.99 2.07
CA HIS A 61 -5.25 3.64 3.13
C HIS A 61 -5.93 3.54 4.50
N PHE A 62 -7.26 3.64 4.52
CA PHE A 62 -8.05 3.42 5.74
C PHE A 62 -7.90 1.98 6.24
N LEU A 63 -8.03 0.98 5.36
CA LEU A 63 -7.84 -0.42 5.69
C LEU A 63 -6.42 -0.72 6.19
N GLN A 64 -5.38 -0.20 5.52
CA GLN A 64 -3.99 -0.34 5.96
C GLN A 64 -3.78 0.23 7.36
N ALA A 65 -4.22 1.47 7.60
CA ALA A 65 -4.08 2.11 8.91
C ALA A 65 -4.83 1.33 10.01
N CYS A 66 -6.06 0.89 9.76
CA CYS A 66 -6.83 0.10 10.72
C CYS A 66 -6.17 -1.26 10.99
N ALA A 67 -5.68 -1.97 9.96
CA ALA A 67 -4.98 -3.23 10.13
C ALA A 67 -3.70 -3.07 10.98
N VAL A 68 -2.95 -1.98 10.78
CA VAL A 68 -1.81 -1.66 11.66
C VAL A 68 -2.27 -1.48 13.11
N ARG A 69 -3.35 -0.73 13.35
CA ARG A 69 -3.88 -0.48 14.70
C ARG A 69 -4.35 -1.76 15.38
N VAL A 70 -5.03 -2.64 14.65
CA VAL A 70 -5.43 -3.97 15.13
C VAL A 70 -4.21 -4.77 15.57
N LEU A 71 -3.18 -4.86 14.73
CA LEU A 71 -2.00 -5.67 15.05
C LEU A 71 -1.13 -5.04 16.16
N GLN A 72 -1.16 -3.71 16.31
CA GLN A 72 -0.57 -3.04 17.47
C GLN A 72 -1.34 -3.32 18.77
N ALA A 73 -2.67 -3.48 18.70
CA ALA A 73 -3.50 -3.90 19.83
C ALA A 73 -3.17 -5.34 20.27
N GLU A 74 -2.66 -6.17 19.38
CA GLU A 74 -2.09 -7.50 19.69
C GLU A 74 -0.64 -7.43 20.22
N GLY A 75 -0.08 -6.23 20.42
CA GLY A 75 1.26 -6.03 20.97
C GLY A 75 2.40 -6.28 19.99
N LEU A 76 2.13 -6.36 18.69
CA LEU A 76 3.16 -6.60 17.69
C LEU A 76 4.00 -5.33 17.41
N PRO A 77 5.33 -5.46 17.28
CA PRO A 77 6.18 -4.35 16.88
C PRO A 77 5.96 -4.00 15.40
N LEU A 78 6.15 -2.72 15.04
CA LEU A 78 5.88 -2.22 13.69
C LEU A 78 6.65 -2.96 12.57
N SER A 79 7.87 -3.42 12.85
CA SER A 79 8.65 -4.24 11.90
C SER A 79 7.97 -5.57 11.59
N ARG A 80 7.34 -6.20 12.59
CA ARG A 80 6.58 -7.44 12.41
C ARG A 80 5.28 -7.18 11.68
N ILE A 81 4.59 -6.09 12.01
CA ILE A 81 3.36 -5.65 11.32
C ILE A 81 3.66 -5.40 9.84
N GLN A 82 4.79 -4.76 9.52
CA GLN A 82 5.21 -4.52 8.15
C GLN A 82 5.33 -5.82 7.37
N ALA A 83 6.00 -6.83 7.93
CA ALA A 83 6.13 -8.14 7.29
C ALA A 83 4.78 -8.86 7.08
N LEU A 84 3.81 -8.65 7.98
CA LEU A 84 2.48 -9.27 7.89
C LEU A 84 1.57 -8.63 6.84
N LEU A 85 1.68 -7.31 6.70
CA LEU A 85 0.83 -6.50 5.82
C LEU A 85 1.44 -6.27 4.43
N PHE A 86 2.74 -6.53 4.26
CA PHE A 86 3.41 -6.35 2.98
C PHE A 86 2.73 -7.16 1.87
N GLY A 87 2.42 -6.48 0.76
CA GLY A 87 1.80 -7.08 -0.42
C GLY A 87 0.30 -7.37 -0.30
N ARG A 88 -0.32 -7.22 0.87
CA ARG A 88 -1.74 -7.57 1.07
C ARG A 88 -2.68 -6.78 0.17
N SER A 89 -3.63 -7.52 -0.38
CA SER A 89 -4.80 -7.00 -1.10
C SER A 89 -5.78 -6.31 -0.16
N ASP A 90 -6.68 -5.51 -0.73
CA ASP A 90 -7.72 -4.81 0.05
C ASP A 90 -8.64 -5.80 0.79
N ASP A 91 -8.90 -6.98 0.21
CA ASP A 91 -9.75 -8.00 0.82
C ASP A 91 -9.10 -8.64 2.04
N GLU A 92 -7.80 -8.92 1.98
CA GLU A 92 -7.06 -9.47 3.13
C GLU A 92 -6.90 -8.44 4.26
N LEU A 93 -6.70 -7.16 3.90
CA LEU A 93 -6.69 -6.07 4.87
C LEU A 93 -8.05 -5.95 5.55
N ARG A 94 -9.14 -6.02 4.77
CA ARG A 94 -10.51 -6.00 5.30
C ARG A 94 -10.78 -7.17 6.23
N GLN A 95 -10.37 -8.38 5.87
CA GLN A 95 -10.49 -9.54 6.74
C GLN A 95 -9.77 -9.34 8.08
N THR A 96 -8.58 -8.76 8.06
CA THR A 96 -7.83 -8.42 9.29
C THR A 96 -8.63 -7.44 10.16
N VAL A 97 -9.18 -6.40 9.55
CA VAL A 97 -9.99 -5.36 10.22
C VAL A 97 -11.30 -5.95 10.78
N GLU A 98 -12.01 -6.78 10.01
CA GLU A 98 -13.27 -7.43 10.41
C GLU A 98 -13.09 -8.46 11.52
N SER A 99 -11.95 -9.15 11.57
CA SER A 99 -11.64 -10.10 12.65
C SER A 99 -11.58 -9.41 14.02
N ALA A 100 -11.06 -8.18 14.06
CA ALA A 100 -11.04 -7.36 15.28
C ALA A 100 -12.45 -6.91 15.69
N VAL A 101 -13.31 -6.57 14.73
CA VAL A 101 -14.73 -6.24 15.00
C VAL A 101 -15.47 -7.41 15.63
N SER A 102 -15.17 -8.63 15.20
CA SER A 102 -15.80 -9.86 15.69
C SER A 102 -15.22 -10.37 17.02
N GLY A 103 -14.15 -9.75 17.52
CA GLY A 103 -13.44 -10.22 18.72
C GLY A 103 -12.61 -11.49 18.51
N GLU A 104 -12.41 -11.89 17.26
CA GLU A 104 -11.67 -13.08 16.85
C GLU A 104 -10.39 -12.67 16.12
N THR A 105 -9.62 -11.70 16.66
CA THR A 105 -8.44 -11.19 15.97
C THR A 105 -7.52 -12.35 15.58
N ARG A 106 -7.40 -12.58 14.27
CA ARG A 106 -6.53 -13.62 13.72
C ARG A 106 -5.32 -12.93 13.15
N LEU A 107 -4.14 -13.30 13.65
CA LEU A 107 -2.89 -12.85 13.06
C LEU A 107 -2.83 -13.31 11.59
N PRO A 108 -2.53 -12.40 10.65
CA PRO A 108 -2.33 -12.79 9.25
C PRO A 108 -1.23 -13.85 9.15
N ASP A 109 -1.47 -14.90 8.37
CA ASP A 109 -0.43 -15.90 8.14
C ASP A 109 0.63 -15.34 7.20
N VAL A 110 1.88 -15.24 7.66
CA VAL A 110 3.03 -14.80 6.84
C VAL A 110 3.22 -15.70 5.63
N ALA A 111 2.94 -16.99 5.73
CA ALA A 111 3.04 -17.93 4.61
C ALA A 111 1.92 -17.72 3.58
N ALA A 112 0.79 -17.17 4.01
CA ALA A 112 -0.30 -16.77 3.14
C ALA A 112 -0.11 -15.37 2.56
N ALA A 113 0.99 -14.66 2.86
CA ALA A 113 1.32 -13.40 2.17
C ALA A 113 1.18 -13.63 0.67
N PRO A 114 0.48 -12.75 -0.07
CA PRO A 114 0.36 -12.93 -1.49
C PRO A 114 1.78 -13.07 -2.00
N VAL A 115 2.08 -14.22 -2.60
CA VAL A 115 3.28 -14.38 -3.40
C VAL A 115 3.13 -13.27 -4.41
N VAL A 116 3.90 -12.18 -4.23
CA VAL A 116 4.11 -11.21 -5.28
C VAL A 116 4.70 -12.07 -6.38
N GLN A 117 3.84 -12.54 -7.28
CA GLN A 117 4.29 -13.24 -8.46
C GLN A 117 5.27 -12.25 -9.06
N PRO A 118 6.56 -12.61 -9.20
CA PRO A 118 7.53 -11.66 -9.71
C PRO A 118 6.94 -11.14 -11.01
N GLU A 119 6.50 -9.87 -11.01
CA GLU A 119 5.92 -9.29 -12.19
C GLU A 119 7.05 -9.36 -13.21
N THR A 120 6.91 -10.28 -14.16
CA THR A 120 7.97 -10.55 -15.11
C THR A 120 7.91 -9.42 -16.12
N TRP A 121 8.54 -8.32 -15.78
CA TRP A 121 8.65 -7.16 -16.64
C TRP A 121 9.57 -7.52 -17.80
N GLN A 122 9.08 -7.35 -19.02
CA GLN A 122 9.90 -7.48 -20.21
C GLN A 122 10.40 -6.11 -20.63
N THR A 123 11.72 -5.98 -20.75
CA THR A 123 12.39 -4.76 -21.17
C THR A 123 12.77 -4.85 -22.64
N PHE A 124 12.47 -3.80 -23.41
CA PHE A 124 12.91 -3.65 -24.79
C PHE A 124 13.79 -2.41 -24.91
N PRO A 125 15.04 -2.53 -25.37
CA PRO A 125 15.86 -1.36 -25.65
C PRO A 125 15.24 -0.59 -26.82
N ILE A 126 15.05 0.72 -26.64
CA ILE A 126 14.58 1.63 -27.69
C ILE A 126 15.75 2.48 -28.20
N SER A 127 16.60 2.96 -27.29
CA SER A 127 17.84 3.66 -27.59
C SER A 127 18.86 3.42 -26.45
N PRO A 128 20.10 3.93 -26.54
CA PRO A 128 21.04 3.86 -25.43
C PRO A 128 20.52 4.47 -24.13
N GLU A 129 19.62 5.45 -24.22
CA GLU A 129 19.09 6.22 -23.09
C GLU A 129 17.65 5.83 -22.70
N LEU A 130 16.95 5.06 -23.56
CA LEU A 130 15.52 4.77 -23.40
C LEU A 130 15.23 3.27 -23.50
N MET A 131 14.46 2.78 -22.53
CA MET A 131 13.91 1.42 -22.53
C MET A 131 12.40 1.43 -22.35
N LEU A 132 11.73 0.53 -23.06
CA LEU A 132 10.31 0.25 -22.89
C LEU A 132 10.14 -0.92 -21.91
N VAL A 133 9.25 -0.75 -20.93
CA VAL A 133 8.93 -1.79 -19.94
C VAL A 133 7.49 -2.26 -20.15
N SER A 134 7.30 -3.57 -20.36
CA SER A 134 5.98 -4.20 -20.47
C SER A 134 5.68 -5.05 -19.24
N ARG A 135 4.51 -4.82 -18.64
CA ARG A 135 3.93 -5.69 -17.60
C ARG A 135 3.22 -6.93 -18.17
N ARG A 136 3.08 -7.02 -19.50
CA ARG A 136 2.53 -8.20 -20.17
C ARG A 136 3.68 -9.17 -20.49
N PRO A 137 3.77 -10.33 -19.80
CA PRO A 137 4.74 -11.35 -20.16
C PRO A 137 4.43 -11.92 -21.55
N GLY A 138 5.48 -12.14 -22.34
CA GLY A 138 5.37 -12.71 -23.68
C GLY A 138 5.02 -11.72 -24.79
N LEU A 139 5.02 -10.40 -24.51
CA LEU A 139 4.91 -9.40 -25.56
C LEU A 139 6.08 -9.58 -26.54
N ARG A 140 5.79 -9.71 -27.83
CA ARG A 140 6.81 -9.67 -28.88
C ARG A 140 6.62 -8.42 -29.70
N LEU A 141 7.62 -7.55 -29.67
CA LEU A 141 7.71 -6.41 -30.56
C LEU A 141 8.61 -6.76 -31.74
N THR A 142 8.13 -6.51 -32.95
CA THR A 142 8.94 -6.67 -34.16
C THR A 142 9.91 -5.49 -34.28
N PRO A 143 11.01 -5.64 -35.05
CA PRO A 143 11.92 -4.52 -35.31
C PRO A 143 11.22 -3.30 -35.92
N ALA A 144 10.20 -3.51 -36.76
CA ALA A 144 9.41 -2.42 -37.34
C ALA A 144 8.59 -1.66 -36.29
N GLN A 145 8.04 -2.36 -35.28
CA GLN A 145 7.31 -1.72 -34.18
C GLN A 145 8.25 -0.91 -33.28
N LEU A 146 9.44 -1.45 -32.97
CA LEU A 146 10.45 -0.72 -32.19
C LEU A 146 10.91 0.53 -32.93
N SER A 147 11.18 0.42 -34.23
CA SER A 147 11.58 1.55 -35.07
C SER A 147 10.48 2.63 -35.17
N ALA A 148 9.20 2.24 -35.25
CA ALA A 148 8.09 3.18 -35.24
C ALA A 148 7.93 3.89 -33.88
N ILE A 149 8.14 3.19 -32.76
CA ILE A 149 8.14 3.81 -31.43
C ILE A 149 9.31 4.80 -31.30
N GLN A 150 10.49 4.41 -31.77
CA GLN A 150 11.68 5.25 -31.75
C GLN A 150 11.48 6.54 -32.58
N SER A 151 10.92 6.43 -33.79
CA SER A 151 10.71 7.61 -34.66
C SER A 151 9.73 8.63 -34.07
N ILE A 152 8.69 8.17 -33.36
CA ILE A 152 7.76 9.05 -32.63
C ILE A 152 8.51 9.84 -31.54
N LEU A 153 9.35 9.17 -30.75
CA LEU A 153 10.10 9.80 -29.67
C LEU A 153 11.15 10.80 -30.20
N GLU A 154 11.80 10.49 -31.32
CA GLU A 154 12.75 11.38 -31.98
C GLU A 154 12.06 12.60 -32.60
N SER A 155 10.90 12.41 -33.24
CA SER A 155 10.12 13.52 -33.83
C SER A 155 9.54 14.51 -32.80
N SER A 156 9.48 14.11 -31.53
CA SER A 156 9.00 14.95 -30.41
C SER A 156 10.11 15.82 -29.80
N SER A 157 11.35 15.70 -30.29
CA SER A 157 12.55 16.38 -29.76
C SER A 157 12.98 17.61 -30.58
N THR A 158 12.13 18.10 -31.50
CA THR A 158 12.35 19.30 -32.33
C THR A 158 11.33 20.37 -32.02
#